data_AF-A0A520JGR9-F1
#
_entry.id   AF-A0A520JGR9-F1
#
_cell.length_a   1.000
_cell.length_b   1.000
_cell.length_c   1.000
_cell.angle_alpha   90.00
_cell.angle_beta   90.00
_cell.angle_gamma   90.00
#
_symmetry.space_group_name_H-M   'P 1'
#
loop_
_entity.id
_entity.type
_entity.pdbx_description
1 polymer ?
#
loop_
_entity_poly.entity_id
_entity_poly.type
_entity_poly.pdbx_seq_one_letter_code
_entity_poly.pdbx_strand_id
1 'polypeptide(L)' 'ALQRRGIPSRLLVNPNENHWVLKPKNSLQWYGEVIGWMDKWTAK' A
#
# COMPACT_ATOMS: atom_id res chain seq x y z
N ALA A 1 -11.98 5.69 -9.59
CA ALA A 1 -11.62 6.13 -10.95
C ALA A 1 -10.67 5.15 -11.65
N LEU A 2 -9.62 4.65 -10.95
CA LEU A 2 -8.63 3.72 -11.53
C LEU A 2 -9.22 2.38 -12.00
N GLN A 3 -10.00 1.71 -11.15
CA GLN A 3 -10.60 0.41 -11.49
C GLN A 3 -11.48 0.46 -12.74
N ARG A 4 -12.27 1.53 -12.92
CA ARG A 4 -13.10 1.75 -14.12
C ARG A 4 -12.29 1.86 -15.42
N ARG A 5 -11.00 2.19 -15.31
CA ARG A 5 -10.07 2.29 -16.45
C ARG A 5 -9.23 1.01 -16.63
N GLY A 6 -9.52 -0.06 -15.88
CA GLY A 6 -8.73 -1.29 -15.90
C GLY A 6 -7.32 -1.13 -15.30
N ILE A 7 -7.03 -0.02 -14.63
CA ILE A 7 -5.73 0.23 -14.02
C ILE A 7 -5.65 -0.57 -12.70
N PRO A 8 -4.64 -1.46 -12.55
CA PRO A 8 -4.45 -2.20 -11.30
C PRO A 8 -4.34 -1.24 -10.11
N SER A 9 -5.10 -1.50 -9.06
CA SER A 9 -5.10 -0.70 -7.83
C SER A 9 -5.41 -1.57 -6.62
N ARG A 10 -4.90 -1.19 -5.45
CA ARG A 10 -5.15 -1.84 -4.16
C ARG A 10 -5.50 -0.80 -3.11
N LEU A 11 -6.29 -1.20 -2.12
CA LEU A 11 -6.64 -0.38 -0.96
C LEU A 11 -6.15 -1.09 0.30
N LEU A 12 -5.33 -0.40 1.09
CA LEU A 12 -4.89 -0.84 2.41
C LEU A 12 -5.52 0.11 3.45
N VAL A 13 -6.23 -0.45 4.42
CA VAL A 13 -6.94 0.32 5.46
C VAL A 13 -6.43 -0.07 6.83
N ASN A 14 -5.95 0.92 7.58
CA ASN A 14 -5.60 0.78 8.99
C ASN A 14 -6.64 1.55 9.83
N PRO A 15 -7.75 0.92 10.27
CA PRO A 15 -8.89 1.63 10.85
C PRO A 15 -8.60 2.31 12.19
N ASN A 16 -7.50 1.93 12.84
CA ASN A 16 -7.10 2.42 14.16
C ASN A 16 -5.80 3.26 14.11
N GLU A 17 -5.53 3.89 12.96
CA GLU A 17 -4.43 4.84 12.74
C GLU A 17 -4.98 6.23 12.45
N ASN A 18 -4.14 7.25 12.57
CA ASN A 18 -4.47 8.61 12.13
C ASN A 18 -3.89 8.84 10.71
N HIS A 19 -3.48 10.07 10.39
CA HIS A 19 -2.83 10.37 9.10
C HIS A 19 -1.48 9.63 8.91
N TRP A 20 -0.86 9.16 9.98
CA TRP A 20 0.41 8.44 9.99
C TRP A 20 0.23 6.96 10.33
N VAL A 21 1.19 6.12 9.93
CA VAL A 21 1.23 4.69 10.29
C VAL A 21 2.11 4.51 11.53
N LEU A 22 1.51 4.59 12.71
CA LEU A 22 2.24 4.68 13.98
C LEU A 22 2.50 3.32 14.63
N LYS A 23 1.59 2.35 14.49
CA LYS A 23 1.73 1.05 15.15
C LYS A 23 2.80 0.23 14.44
N PRO A 24 3.77 -0.35 15.16
CA PRO A 24 4.88 -1.10 14.54
C PRO A 24 4.43 -2.19 13.57
N LYS A 25 3.38 -2.94 13.93
CA LYS A 25 2.80 -3.98 13.06
C LYS A 25 2.26 -3.41 11.74
N ASN A 26 1.60 -2.26 11.80
CA ASN A 26 1.05 -1.62 10.61
C ASN A 26 2.16 -1.03 9.74
N SER A 27 3.24 -0.52 10.34
CA SER A 27 4.41 -0.03 9.60
C SER A 27 5.07 -1.16 8.80
N LEU A 28 5.23 -2.35 9.39
CA LEU A 28 5.77 -3.52 8.67
C LEU A 28 4.90 -3.90 7.45
N GLN A 29 3.57 -3.94 7.62
CA GLN A 29 2.66 -4.21 6.51
C GLN A 29 2.73 -3.10 5.43
N TRP A 30 2.74 -1.83 5.86
CA TRP A 30 2.82 -0.68 4.96
C TRP A 30 4.05 -0.74 4.06
N TYR A 31 5.24 -0.92 4.64
CA TYR A 31 6.48 -0.99 3.86
C TYR A 31 6.52 -2.23 2.96
N GLY A 32 6.00 -3.37 3.42
CA GLY A 32 5.88 -4.57 2.60
C GLY A 32 5.00 -4.38 1.36
N GLU A 33 3.82 -3.76 1.52
CA GLU A 33 2.91 -3.48 0.40
C GLU A 33 3.49 -2.44 -0.57
N VAL A 34 4.06 -1.35 -0.06
CA VAL A 34 4.59 -0.26 -0.90
C VAL A 34 5.83 -0.71 -1.67
N ILE A 35 6.80 -1.32 -1.00
CA ILE A 35 8.04 -1.80 -1.64
C ILE A 35 7.71 -2.93 -2.61
N GLY A 36 6.92 -3.92 -2.20
CA GLY A 36 6.53 -5.01 -3.08
C GLY A 36 5.72 -4.54 -4.31
N TRP A 37 4.93 -3.47 -4.18
CA TRP A 37 4.27 -2.85 -5.32
C TRP A 37 5.26 -2.16 -6.27
N MET A 38 6.23 -1.41 -5.74
CA MET A 38 7.29 -0.83 -6.56
C MET A 38 8.08 -1.92 -7.28
N ASP A 39 8.54 -2.95 -6.58
CA ASP A 39 9.28 -4.07 -7.19
C ASP A 39 8.52 -4.70 -8.35
N LYS A 40 7.22 -4.94 -8.19
CA LYS A 40 6.38 -5.52 -9.25
C LYS A 40 6.37 -4.69 -10.55
N TRP A 41 6.46 -3.37 -10.47
CA TRP A 41 6.25 -2.47 -11.61
C TRP A 41 7.51 -1.73 -12.06
N THR A 42 8.54 -1.65 -11.21
CA THR A 42 9.74 -0.84 -11.43
C THR A 42 11.05 -1.59 -11.23
N ALA A 43 11.04 -2.88 -10.88
CA ALA A 43 12.26 -3.67 -10.87
C ALA A 43 12.91 -3.67 -12.26
N LYS A 44 14.25 -3.58 -12.27
CA LYS A 44 15.06 -3.60 -13.50
C LYS A 44 15.17 -5.00 -14.09
#